data_AF-A0A2E4JCU8-F1
#
_entry.id   AF-A0A2E4JCU8-F1
#
_cell.length_a   1.000
_cell.length_b   1.000
_cell.length_c   1.000
_cell.angle_alpha   90.00
_cell.angle_beta   90.00
_cell.angle_gamma   90.00
#
_symmetry.space_group_name_H-M   'P 1'
#
loop_
_entity.id
_entity.type
_entity.pdbx_description
1 polymer ?
#
loop_
_entity_poly.entity_id
_entity_poly.type
_entity_poly.pdbx_seq_one_letter_code
_entity_poly.pdbx_strand_id
1 'polypeptide(L)'
;MRLAAAVVLDHAIESNPDEALFELAAEIALERGETKVASGYVESLSDGPRKDMVSSRLARAEGEWEKADELEASAISRLEPGDRVRAEISSLVRKYDDRIPGTESKIPFESMLSEADSISISDLAAEDRELASLALDMLRYSLSLDTDNMEEASRTRDSIEAKIGSDDPRVPSLNLMSRLSAATEGEAFLYEALEDARSHIESTNDQFDRLRTIHMCLEASTVPPDWLVEAHSEFDHGALNESMAHHRRALAHWWYWRGTVNRDERLSSWKEAIVRMRSSGSINAARELTARLGREL
;
A
#
# COMPACT_ATOMS: atom_id res chain seq x y z
N MET A 1 -4.51 -22.23 -0.51
CA MET A 1 -5.87 -21.69 -0.27
C MET A 1 -6.54 -21.15 -1.54
N ARG A 2 -5.87 -20.37 -2.40
CA ARG A 2 -6.46 -19.75 -3.61
C ARG A 2 -6.96 -20.73 -4.71
N LEU A 3 -6.31 -21.89 -4.89
CA LEU A 3 -6.79 -22.92 -5.82
C LEU A 3 -8.16 -23.49 -5.42
N ALA A 4 -8.41 -23.65 -4.12
CA ALA A 4 -9.69 -24.13 -3.62
C ALA A 4 -10.79 -23.07 -3.79
N ALA A 5 -10.47 -21.79 -3.57
CA ALA A 5 -11.42 -20.69 -3.77
C ALA A 5 -11.84 -20.57 -5.25
N ALA A 6 -10.90 -20.66 -6.20
CA ALA A 6 -11.21 -20.61 -7.63
C ALA A 6 -12.11 -21.77 -8.07
N VAL A 7 -11.80 -23.00 -7.64
CA VAL A 7 -12.61 -24.19 -7.97
C VAL A 7 -14.02 -24.12 -7.38
N VAL A 8 -14.16 -23.63 -6.14
CA VAL A 8 -15.48 -23.41 -5.52
C VAL A 8 -16.26 -22.35 -6.26
N LEU A 9 -15.59 -21.27 -6.70
CA LEU A 9 -16.22 -20.18 -7.42
C LEU A 9 -16.69 -20.60 -8.82
N ASP A 10 -15.88 -21.37 -9.55
CA ASP A 10 -16.26 -21.94 -10.84
C ASP A 10 -17.50 -22.82 -10.71
N HIS A 11 -17.54 -23.67 -9.68
CA HIS A 11 -18.71 -24.50 -9.42
C HIS A 11 -19.95 -23.69 -9.02
N ALA A 12 -19.76 -22.59 -8.27
CA ALA A 12 -20.83 -21.67 -7.91
C ALA A 12 -21.38 -20.93 -9.14
N ILE A 13 -20.51 -20.49 -10.05
CA ILE A 13 -20.88 -19.83 -11.31
C ILE A 13 -21.64 -20.81 -12.23
N GLU A 14 -21.16 -22.05 -12.35
CA GLU A 14 -21.86 -23.10 -13.11
C GLU A 14 -23.27 -23.37 -12.56
N SER A 15 -23.41 -23.33 -11.23
CA SER A 15 -24.67 -23.61 -10.55
C SER A 15 -25.63 -22.42 -10.53
N ASN A 16 -25.10 -21.20 -10.41
CA ASN A 16 -25.86 -19.96 -10.33
C ASN A 16 -25.02 -18.78 -10.88
N PRO A 17 -25.08 -18.51 -12.19
CA PRO A 17 -24.31 -17.43 -12.79
C PRO A 17 -24.84 -16.07 -12.31
N ASP A 18 -24.02 -15.39 -11.50
CA ASP A 18 -24.32 -14.09 -10.88
C ASP A 18 -23.18 -13.11 -11.14
N GLU A 19 -23.49 -11.83 -11.35
CA GLU A 19 -22.48 -10.83 -11.67
C GLU A 19 -21.43 -10.66 -10.57
N ALA A 20 -21.82 -10.72 -9.30
CA ALA A 20 -20.88 -10.59 -8.19
C ALA A 20 -19.90 -11.78 -8.14
N LEU A 21 -20.34 -12.97 -8.58
CA LEU A 21 -19.47 -14.13 -8.71
C LEU A 21 -18.47 -13.97 -9.85
N PHE A 22 -18.90 -13.47 -11.01
CA PHE A 22 -18.00 -13.17 -12.12
C PHE A 22 -16.99 -12.07 -11.78
N GLU A 23 -17.44 -11.02 -11.08
CA GLU A 23 -16.59 -9.95 -10.58
C GLU A 23 -15.50 -10.53 -9.67
N LEU A 24 -15.89 -11.30 -8.64
CA LEU A 24 -14.97 -11.94 -7.72
C LEU A 24 -14.01 -12.93 -8.42
N ALA A 25 -14.49 -13.66 -9.42
CA ALA A 25 -13.68 -14.59 -10.21
C ALA A 25 -12.57 -13.86 -10.97
N ALA A 26 -12.93 -12.77 -11.63
CA ALA A 26 -12.00 -11.92 -12.34
C ALA A 26 -10.95 -11.34 -11.39
N GLU A 27 -11.36 -10.84 -10.22
CA GLU A 27 -10.45 -10.31 -9.22
C GLU A 27 -9.47 -11.37 -8.70
N ILE A 28 -9.94 -12.58 -8.40
CA ILE A 28 -9.09 -13.69 -7.94
C ILE A 28 -8.09 -14.09 -9.05
N ALA A 29 -8.52 -14.12 -10.31
CA ALA A 29 -7.64 -14.39 -11.43
C ALA A 29 -6.56 -13.30 -11.58
N LEU A 30 -6.92 -12.02 -11.45
CA LEU A 30 -5.97 -10.90 -11.45
C LEU A 30 -4.96 -11.00 -10.29
N GLU A 31 -5.42 -11.36 -9.10
CA GLU A 31 -4.55 -11.60 -7.92
C GLU A 31 -3.57 -12.76 -8.10
N ARG A 32 -3.81 -13.63 -9.10
CA ARG A 32 -2.92 -14.74 -9.51
C ARG A 32 -2.05 -14.39 -10.71
N GLY A 33 -2.19 -13.20 -11.29
CA GLY A 33 -1.52 -12.81 -12.54
C GLY A 33 -2.09 -13.50 -13.78
N GLU A 34 -3.28 -14.08 -13.70
CA GLU A 34 -3.91 -14.83 -14.78
C GLU A 34 -4.79 -13.92 -15.65
N THR A 35 -4.16 -12.95 -16.32
CA THR A 35 -4.87 -11.89 -17.07
C THR A 35 -5.84 -12.43 -18.12
N LYS A 36 -5.46 -13.51 -18.82
CA LYS A 36 -6.33 -14.17 -19.80
C LYS A 36 -7.59 -14.77 -19.18
N VAL A 37 -7.46 -15.38 -18.00
CA VAL A 37 -8.60 -15.96 -17.26
C VAL A 37 -9.50 -14.84 -16.76
N ALA A 38 -8.89 -13.78 -16.19
CA ALA A 38 -9.61 -12.60 -15.76
C ALA A 38 -10.41 -11.95 -16.90
N SER A 39 -9.81 -11.80 -18.09
CA SER A 39 -10.48 -11.28 -19.28
C SER A 39 -11.75 -12.06 -19.63
N GLY A 40 -11.71 -13.40 -19.56
CA GLY A 40 -12.88 -14.23 -19.84
C GLY A 40 -14.04 -14.01 -18.86
N TYR A 41 -13.75 -13.78 -17.58
CA TYR A 41 -14.79 -13.42 -16.60
C TYR A 41 -15.29 -11.97 -16.81
N VAL A 42 -14.40 -11.02 -17.15
CA VAL A 42 -14.78 -9.63 -17.46
C VAL A 42 -15.72 -9.56 -18.66
N GLU A 43 -15.53 -10.38 -19.68
CA GLU A 43 -16.43 -10.49 -20.84
C GLU A 43 -17.85 -10.93 -20.45
N SER A 44 -17.98 -11.67 -19.34
CA SER A 44 -19.27 -12.15 -18.82
C SER A 44 -20.03 -11.10 -17.99
N LEU A 45 -19.40 -9.97 -17.63
CA LEU A 45 -20.03 -8.88 -16.89
C LEU A 45 -20.83 -7.96 -17.82
N SER A 46 -21.98 -7.47 -17.34
CA SER A 46 -22.71 -6.42 -18.04
C SER A 46 -21.93 -5.10 -18.04
N ASP A 47 -22.20 -4.26 -19.04
CA ASP A 47 -21.57 -2.97 -19.15
C ASP A 47 -22.02 -2.05 -18.00
N GLY A 48 -21.05 -1.50 -17.27
CA GLY A 48 -21.32 -0.72 -16.08
C GLY A 48 -20.05 -0.44 -15.26
N PRO A 49 -20.15 0.38 -14.21
CA PRO A 49 -18.99 0.81 -13.43
C PRO A 49 -18.24 -0.35 -12.78
N ARG A 50 -18.92 -1.46 -12.41
CA ARG A 50 -18.26 -2.65 -11.85
C ARG A 50 -17.35 -3.34 -12.86
N LYS A 51 -17.84 -3.56 -14.08
CA LYS A 51 -17.01 -4.08 -15.18
C LYS A 51 -15.85 -3.16 -15.49
N ASP A 52 -16.07 -1.84 -15.49
CA ASP A 52 -15.01 -0.86 -15.74
C ASP A 52 -13.95 -0.87 -14.62
N MET A 53 -14.34 -1.05 -13.36
CA MET A 53 -13.41 -1.24 -12.24
C MET A 53 -12.52 -2.46 -12.44
N VAL A 54 -13.09 -3.63 -12.74
CA VAL A 54 -12.29 -4.84 -12.98
C VAL A 54 -11.44 -4.70 -14.25
N SER A 55 -11.99 -4.09 -15.30
CA SER A 55 -11.26 -3.80 -16.55
C SER A 55 -10.08 -2.86 -16.32
N SER A 56 -10.21 -1.88 -15.41
CA SER A 56 -9.09 -1.02 -15.02
C SER A 56 -7.96 -1.84 -14.38
N ARG A 57 -8.29 -2.81 -13.52
CA ARG A 57 -7.30 -3.69 -12.89
C ARG A 57 -6.64 -4.64 -13.90
N LEU A 58 -7.40 -5.14 -14.88
CA LEU A 58 -6.88 -5.94 -15.98
C LEU A 58 -5.91 -5.12 -16.85
N ALA A 59 -6.32 -3.92 -17.26
CA ALA A 59 -5.48 -2.99 -18.01
C ALA A 59 -4.16 -2.71 -17.26
N ARG A 60 -4.21 -2.54 -15.93
CA ARG A 60 -2.99 -2.47 -15.10
C ARG A 60 -2.16 -3.74 -15.21
N ALA A 61 -2.74 -4.91 -14.99
CA ALA A 61 -1.99 -6.17 -15.07
C ALA A 61 -1.32 -6.39 -16.45
N GLU A 62 -1.88 -5.83 -17.52
CA GLU A 62 -1.36 -5.92 -18.90
C GLU A 62 -0.39 -4.80 -19.30
N GLY A 63 -0.23 -3.79 -18.44
CA GLY A 63 0.67 -2.66 -18.70
C GLY A 63 0.03 -1.47 -19.43
N GLU A 64 -1.29 -1.46 -19.58
CA GLU A 64 -2.08 -0.39 -20.19
C GLU A 64 -2.50 0.66 -19.13
N TRP A 65 -1.50 1.33 -18.54
CA TRP A 65 -1.71 2.17 -17.34
C TRP A 65 -2.61 3.39 -17.55
N GLU A 66 -2.43 4.13 -18.66
CA GLU A 66 -3.25 5.31 -18.96
C GLU A 66 -4.73 4.92 -19.12
N LYS A 67 -4.98 3.85 -19.88
CA LYS A 67 -6.31 3.27 -20.03
C LYS A 67 -6.88 2.82 -18.69
N ALA A 68 -6.07 2.23 -17.83
CA ALA A 68 -6.53 1.82 -16.51
C ALA A 68 -6.98 3.00 -15.64
N ASP A 69 -6.21 4.09 -15.64
CA ASP A 69 -6.54 5.28 -14.86
C ASP A 69 -7.80 5.96 -15.42
N GLU A 70 -7.98 6.02 -16.74
CA GLU A 70 -9.20 6.51 -17.39
C GLU A 70 -10.43 5.68 -17.04
N LEU A 71 -10.32 4.34 -17.14
CA LEU A 71 -11.40 3.40 -16.81
C LEU A 71 -11.80 3.53 -15.34
N GLU A 72 -10.83 3.56 -14.43
CA GLU A 72 -11.09 3.67 -13.00
C GLU A 72 -11.76 5.01 -12.65
N ALA A 73 -11.24 6.14 -13.14
CA ALA A 73 -11.81 7.46 -12.86
C ALA A 73 -13.27 7.54 -13.37
N SER A 74 -13.53 7.03 -14.57
CA SER A 74 -14.87 6.95 -15.14
C SER A 74 -15.81 6.04 -14.34
N ALA A 75 -15.30 4.90 -13.87
CA ALA A 75 -16.07 3.93 -13.09
C ALA A 75 -16.46 4.51 -11.73
N ILE A 76 -15.49 5.06 -10.98
CA ILE A 76 -15.69 5.66 -9.66
C ILE A 76 -16.81 6.70 -9.68
N SER A 77 -16.82 7.57 -10.69
CA SER A 77 -17.85 8.63 -10.83
C SER A 77 -19.29 8.11 -10.97
N ARG A 78 -19.46 6.84 -11.37
CA ARG A 78 -20.75 6.18 -11.61
C ARG A 78 -21.11 5.14 -10.55
N LEU A 79 -20.25 4.92 -9.55
CA LEU A 79 -20.54 3.99 -8.45
C LEU A 79 -21.55 4.60 -7.46
N GLU A 80 -22.28 3.70 -6.80
CA GLU A 80 -23.10 4.05 -5.64
C GLU A 80 -22.24 4.62 -4.50
N PRO A 81 -22.75 5.52 -3.64
CA PRO A 81 -21.94 6.26 -2.68
C PRO A 81 -20.99 5.42 -1.82
N GLY A 82 -21.45 4.27 -1.31
CA GLY A 82 -20.61 3.36 -0.51
C GLY A 82 -19.46 2.74 -1.29
N ASP A 83 -19.72 2.28 -2.51
CA ASP A 83 -18.69 1.71 -3.38
C ASP A 83 -17.74 2.79 -3.91
N ARG A 84 -18.27 3.97 -4.21
CA ARG A 84 -17.50 5.14 -4.65
C ARG A 84 -16.48 5.55 -3.61
N VAL A 85 -16.89 5.80 -2.36
CA VAL A 85 -15.97 6.23 -1.29
C VAL A 85 -14.88 5.17 -1.06
N ARG A 86 -15.24 3.88 -1.04
CA ARG A 86 -14.25 2.80 -0.91
C ARG A 86 -13.25 2.81 -2.05
N ALA A 87 -13.70 3.02 -3.29
CA ALA A 87 -12.85 3.06 -4.46
C ALA A 87 -11.97 4.32 -4.49
N GLU A 88 -12.48 5.49 -4.10
CA GLU A 88 -11.72 6.74 -3.97
C GLU A 88 -10.58 6.60 -2.95
N ILE A 89 -10.89 6.13 -1.74
CA ILE A 89 -9.88 5.89 -0.69
C ILE A 89 -8.85 4.86 -1.16
N SER A 90 -9.29 3.74 -1.74
CA SER A 90 -8.39 2.69 -2.24
C SER A 90 -7.48 3.19 -3.36
N SER A 91 -7.98 4.06 -4.24
CA SER A 91 -7.19 4.71 -5.30
C SER A 91 -6.13 5.62 -4.71
N LEU A 92 -6.48 6.46 -3.73
CA LEU A 92 -5.52 7.33 -3.05
C LEU A 92 -4.44 6.54 -2.30
N VAL A 93 -4.82 5.52 -1.52
CA VAL A 93 -3.85 4.67 -0.82
C VAL A 93 -2.91 3.99 -1.81
N ARG A 94 -3.42 3.48 -2.94
CA ARG A 94 -2.57 2.88 -3.98
C ARG A 94 -1.61 3.89 -4.60
N LYS A 95 -2.07 5.11 -4.90
CA LYS A 95 -1.21 6.19 -5.43
C LYS A 95 -0.11 6.55 -4.42
N TYR A 96 -0.46 6.63 -3.13
CA TYR A 96 0.46 6.94 -2.04
C TYR A 96 1.54 5.87 -1.90
N ASP A 97 1.13 4.60 -1.91
CA ASP A 97 2.02 3.44 -1.80
C ASP A 97 2.88 3.20 -3.07
N ASP A 98 2.54 3.80 -4.21
CA ASP A 98 3.28 3.65 -5.47
C ASP A 98 4.53 4.54 -5.52
N ARG A 99 5.39 4.37 -4.52
CA ARG A 99 6.66 5.10 -4.36
C ARG A 99 7.81 4.19 -3.93
N ILE A 100 9.02 4.70 -4.13
CA ILE A 100 10.23 4.12 -3.54
C ILE A 100 10.46 4.80 -2.17
N PRO A 101 10.55 4.04 -1.07
CA PRO A 101 10.85 4.59 0.26
C PRO A 101 12.22 5.26 0.32
N GLY A 102 12.35 6.30 1.13
CA GLY A 102 13.60 7.03 1.39
C GLY A 102 14.06 7.91 0.24
N THR A 103 13.10 8.43 -0.55
CA THR A 103 13.42 9.20 -1.75
C THR A 103 12.50 10.38 -1.90
N GLU A 104 13.00 11.45 -2.53
CA GLU A 104 12.17 12.59 -2.94
C GLU A 104 11.12 12.09 -3.94
N SER A 105 9.96 11.75 -3.41
CA SER A 105 8.84 11.25 -4.18
C SER A 105 8.37 12.34 -5.15
N LYS A 106 8.16 11.97 -6.41
CA LYS A 106 7.54 12.87 -7.40
C LYS A 106 6.02 13.00 -7.24
N ILE A 107 5.47 12.35 -6.21
CA ILE A 107 4.04 12.41 -5.91
C ILE A 107 3.70 13.81 -5.41
N PRO A 108 2.68 14.48 -5.98
CA PRO A 108 2.20 15.75 -5.47
C PRO A 108 1.37 15.53 -4.19
N PHE A 109 2.04 15.35 -3.05
CA PHE A 109 1.38 15.03 -1.78
C PHE A 109 0.30 16.06 -1.38
N GLU A 110 0.52 17.34 -1.66
CA GLU A 110 -0.48 18.40 -1.45
C GLU A 110 -1.75 18.19 -2.28
N SER A 111 -1.62 17.76 -3.54
CA SER A 111 -2.76 17.42 -4.40
C SER A 111 -3.51 16.20 -3.85
N MET A 112 -2.79 15.19 -3.38
CA MET A 112 -3.39 14.01 -2.77
C MET A 112 -4.14 14.33 -1.48
N LEU A 113 -3.61 15.24 -0.67
CA LEU A 113 -4.27 15.73 0.53
C LEU A 113 -5.58 16.46 0.16
N SER A 114 -5.52 17.34 -0.85
CA SER A 114 -6.72 18.00 -1.37
C SER A 114 -7.74 17.02 -1.96
N GLU A 115 -7.30 15.95 -2.63
CA GLU A 115 -8.18 14.88 -3.11
C GLU A 115 -8.83 14.16 -1.92
N ALA A 116 -8.07 13.81 -0.89
CA ALA A 116 -8.57 13.15 0.32
C ALA A 116 -9.62 14.00 1.05
N ASP A 117 -9.43 15.33 1.10
CA ASP A 117 -10.37 16.26 1.72
C ASP A 117 -11.65 16.48 0.91
N SER A 118 -11.62 16.19 -0.39
CA SER A 118 -12.79 16.31 -1.27
C SER A 118 -13.73 15.10 -1.21
N ILE A 119 -13.30 13.97 -0.62
CA ILE A 119 -14.10 12.75 -0.54
C ILE A 119 -15.29 12.96 0.40
N SER A 120 -16.50 12.90 -0.16
CA SER A 120 -17.73 13.06 0.62
C SER A 120 -18.17 11.73 1.25
N ILE A 121 -18.13 11.67 2.58
CA ILE A 121 -18.59 10.53 3.38
C ILE A 121 -19.96 10.78 4.05
N SER A 122 -20.61 11.91 3.76
CA SER A 122 -21.89 12.29 4.37
C SER A 122 -23.00 11.28 4.07
N ASP A 123 -22.96 10.70 2.86
CA ASP A 123 -24.03 9.86 2.32
C ASP A 123 -23.92 8.40 2.80
N LEU A 124 -22.91 8.07 3.61
CA LEU A 124 -22.71 6.74 4.17
C LEU A 124 -23.58 6.48 5.41
N ALA A 125 -23.84 5.19 5.67
CA ALA A 125 -24.36 4.76 6.96
C ALA A 125 -23.38 5.12 8.09
N ALA A 126 -23.86 5.24 9.34
CA ALA A 126 -23.03 5.70 10.45
C ALA A 126 -21.77 4.85 10.66
N GLU A 127 -21.90 3.52 10.63
CA GLU A 127 -20.78 2.59 10.78
C GLU A 127 -19.76 2.73 9.65
N ASP A 128 -20.23 2.75 8.39
CA ASP A 128 -19.38 2.94 7.21
C ASP A 128 -18.69 4.31 7.21
N ARG A 129 -19.36 5.34 7.72
CA ARG A 129 -18.81 6.70 7.84
C ARG A 129 -17.65 6.74 8.83
N GLU A 130 -17.78 6.10 9.99
CA GLU A 130 -16.69 6.02 10.97
C GLU A 130 -15.48 5.28 10.41
N LEU A 131 -15.70 4.15 9.72
CA LEU A 131 -14.63 3.40 9.06
C LEU A 131 -13.94 4.20 7.95
N ALA A 132 -14.71 4.84 7.07
CA ALA A 132 -14.17 5.69 6.01
C ALA A 132 -13.40 6.89 6.58
N SER A 133 -13.93 7.51 7.64
CA SER A 133 -13.27 8.63 8.31
C SER A 133 -11.94 8.21 8.95
N LEU A 134 -11.89 7.05 9.63
CA LEU A 134 -10.66 6.52 10.18
C LEU A 134 -9.62 6.24 9.09
N ALA A 135 -10.04 5.64 7.97
CA ALA A 135 -9.13 5.36 6.85
C ALA A 135 -8.56 6.64 6.22
N LEU A 136 -9.40 7.67 6.06
CA LEU A 136 -8.97 8.99 5.58
C LEU A 136 -7.99 9.65 6.55
N ASP A 137 -8.23 9.57 7.87
CA ASP A 137 -7.31 10.15 8.85
C ASP A 137 -5.97 9.41 8.88
N MET A 138 -5.95 8.08 8.74
CA MET A 138 -4.71 7.34 8.59
C MET A 138 -3.90 7.79 7.36
N LEU A 139 -4.57 8.01 6.22
CA LEU A 139 -3.92 8.52 5.02
C LEU A 139 -3.41 9.96 5.21
N ARG A 140 -4.24 10.84 5.78
CA ARG A 140 -3.88 12.24 6.08
C ARG A 140 -2.69 12.33 7.02
N TYR A 141 -2.64 11.48 8.04
CA TYR A 141 -1.53 11.39 8.96
C TYR A 141 -0.23 11.11 8.22
N SER A 142 -0.22 10.07 7.38
CA SER A 142 0.93 9.71 6.56
C SER A 142 1.34 10.81 5.57
N LEU A 143 0.38 11.45 4.89
CA LEU A 143 0.63 12.59 4.00
C LEU A 143 1.18 13.81 4.75
N SER A 144 0.71 14.06 5.97
CA SER A 144 1.18 15.18 6.79
C SER A 144 2.63 14.99 7.23
N LEU A 145 3.03 13.76 7.56
CA LEU A 145 4.43 13.44 7.83
C LEU A 145 5.31 13.66 6.58
N ASP A 146 4.88 13.19 5.41
CA ASP A 146 5.63 13.35 4.16
C ASP A 146 5.70 14.80 3.63
N THR A 147 4.86 15.70 4.15
CA THR A 147 4.85 17.14 3.82
C THR A 147 5.45 17.99 4.93
N ASP A 148 6.12 17.36 5.91
CA ASP A 148 6.70 18.00 7.10
C ASP A 148 5.71 18.86 7.91
N ASN A 149 4.41 18.60 7.78
CA ASN A 149 3.37 19.30 8.53
C ASN A 149 3.09 18.60 9.86
N MET A 150 4.03 18.73 10.79
CA MET A 150 3.99 18.08 12.11
C MET A 150 2.79 18.51 12.96
N GLU A 151 2.31 19.76 12.79
CA GLU A 151 1.12 20.24 13.49
C GLU A 151 -0.12 19.45 13.06
N GLU A 152 -0.32 19.29 11.75
CA GLU A 152 -1.47 18.55 11.22
C GLU A 152 -1.33 17.04 11.47
N ALA A 153 -0.11 16.50 11.40
CA ALA A 153 0.16 15.11 11.79
C ALA A 153 -0.24 14.84 13.24
N SER A 154 0.12 15.74 14.17
CA SER A 154 -0.27 15.61 15.59
C SER A 154 -1.78 15.67 15.78
N ARG A 155 -2.48 16.62 15.14
CA ARG A 155 -3.95 16.74 15.24
C ARG A 155 -4.65 15.52 14.68
N THR A 156 -4.18 15.02 13.53
CA THR A 156 -4.76 13.84 12.89
C THR A 156 -4.54 12.59 13.73
N ARG A 157 -3.35 12.44 14.34
CA ARG A 157 -3.08 11.37 15.31
C ARG A 157 -4.06 11.40 16.48
N ASP A 158 -4.28 12.57 17.09
CA ASP A 158 -5.22 12.71 18.22
C ASP A 158 -6.65 12.31 17.81
N SER A 159 -7.05 12.63 16.56
CA SER A 159 -8.33 12.20 16.00
C SER A 159 -8.40 10.67 15.83
N ILE A 160 -7.34 10.05 15.32
CA ILE A 160 -7.24 8.59 15.19
C ILE A 160 -7.35 7.93 16.57
N GLU A 161 -6.55 8.38 17.54
CA GLU A 161 -6.55 7.86 18.91
C GLU A 161 -7.93 8.01 19.57
N ALA A 162 -8.62 9.14 19.38
CA ALA A 162 -9.98 9.33 19.89
C ALA A 162 -10.99 8.33 19.31
N LYS A 163 -10.78 7.86 18.07
CA LYS A 163 -11.66 6.89 17.39
C LYS A 163 -11.37 5.45 17.77
N ILE A 164 -10.10 5.08 17.92
CA ILE A 164 -9.68 3.69 18.16
C ILE A 164 -9.43 3.38 19.65
N GLY A 165 -9.26 4.41 20.48
CA GLY A 165 -8.92 4.32 21.89
C GLY A 165 -7.40 4.38 22.14
N SER A 166 -7.02 4.94 23.29
CA SER A 166 -5.61 5.11 23.70
C SER A 166 -4.86 3.79 23.89
N ASP A 167 -5.59 2.71 24.20
CA ASP A 167 -5.02 1.37 24.44
C ASP A 167 -4.90 0.55 23.14
N ASP A 168 -5.30 1.09 21.98
CA ASP A 168 -5.19 0.39 20.71
C ASP A 168 -3.71 0.19 20.31
N PRO A 169 -3.30 -1.03 19.89
CA PRO A 169 -1.91 -1.34 19.57
C PRO A 169 -1.34 -0.53 18.39
N ARG A 170 -2.18 0.16 17.61
CA ARG A 170 -1.73 1.05 16.53
C ARG A 170 -1.25 2.41 17.03
N VAL A 171 -1.66 2.85 18.22
CA VAL A 171 -1.27 4.16 18.79
C VAL A 171 0.24 4.25 19.03
N PRO A 172 0.91 3.25 19.65
CA PRO A 172 2.37 3.24 19.75
C PRO A 172 3.07 3.33 18.39
N SER A 173 2.56 2.60 17.39
CA SER A 173 3.08 2.63 16.04
C SER A 173 2.99 4.04 15.44
N LEU A 174 1.86 4.73 15.56
CA LEU A 174 1.71 6.14 15.13
C LEU A 174 2.70 7.07 15.84
N ASN A 175 2.84 6.95 17.15
CA ASN A 175 3.80 7.77 17.89
C ASN A 175 5.25 7.54 17.42
N LEU A 176 5.60 6.29 17.14
CA LEU A 176 6.92 5.95 16.60
C LEU A 176 7.13 6.56 15.20
N MET A 177 6.12 6.53 14.34
CA MET A 177 6.19 7.13 13.00
C MET A 177 6.51 8.63 13.06
N SER A 178 5.78 9.38 13.89
CA SER A 178 6.00 10.81 14.05
C SER A 178 7.41 11.11 14.56
N ARG A 179 7.90 10.32 15.52
CA ARG A 179 9.25 10.51 16.09
C ARG A 179 10.35 10.22 15.08
N LEU A 180 10.23 9.15 14.29
CA LEU A 180 11.18 8.83 13.23
C LEU A 180 11.17 9.89 12.12
N SER A 181 9.99 10.46 11.80
CA SER A 181 9.87 11.54 10.83
C SER A 181 10.50 12.85 11.32
N ALA A 182 10.28 13.22 12.59
CA ALA A 182 10.83 14.43 13.21
C ALA A 182 12.33 14.29 13.59
N ALA A 183 12.84 13.07 13.71
CA ALA A 183 14.23 12.79 14.06
C ALA A 183 15.26 13.32 13.03
N THR A 184 14.81 13.70 11.84
CA THR A 184 15.61 14.44 10.86
C THR A 184 16.15 15.78 11.40
N GLU A 185 15.57 16.30 12.49
CA GLU A 185 15.98 17.53 13.17
C GLU A 185 17.23 17.37 14.08
N GLY A 186 17.71 16.15 14.35
CA GLY A 186 18.97 15.95 15.08
C GLY A 186 19.31 14.50 15.48
N GLU A 187 20.61 14.17 15.44
CA GLU A 187 21.12 12.80 15.66
C GLU A 187 20.73 12.17 17.01
N ALA A 188 20.65 12.96 18.09
CA ALA A 188 20.28 12.46 19.41
C ALA A 188 18.81 11.99 19.46
N PHE A 189 17.91 12.75 18.83
CA PHE A 189 16.49 12.39 18.74
C PHE A 189 16.30 11.15 17.86
N LEU A 190 17.07 11.03 16.78
CA LEU A 190 17.08 9.83 15.94
C LEU A 190 17.52 8.59 16.72
N TYR A 191 18.57 8.69 17.53
CA TYR A 191 19.03 7.58 18.34
C TYR A 191 17.94 7.07 19.30
N GLU A 192 17.28 7.96 20.04
CA GLU A 192 16.19 7.59 20.94
C GLU A 192 15.00 6.98 20.20
N ALA A 193 14.62 7.53 19.04
CA ALA A 193 13.55 6.97 18.22
C ALA A 193 13.90 5.57 17.68
N LEU A 194 15.16 5.33 17.32
CA LEU A 194 15.65 4.04 16.85
C LEU A 194 15.67 2.97 17.97
N GLU A 195 16.04 3.34 19.20
CA GLU A 195 15.99 2.43 20.36
C GLU A 195 14.55 2.00 20.70
N ASP A 196 13.60 2.94 20.64
CA ASP A 196 12.20 2.62 20.85
C ASP A 196 11.63 1.78 19.70
N ALA A 197 12.06 2.05 18.46
CA ALA A 197 11.71 1.21 17.31
C ALA A 197 12.23 -0.22 17.47
N ARG A 198 13.47 -0.37 17.96
CA ARG A 198 14.05 -1.68 18.23
C ARG A 198 13.23 -2.46 19.25
N SER A 199 12.88 -1.82 20.37
CA SER A 199 12.03 -2.42 21.40
C SER A 199 10.66 -2.84 20.84
N HIS A 200 10.09 -2.04 19.93
CA HIS A 200 8.83 -2.35 19.25
C HIS A 200 8.97 -3.55 18.29
N ILE A 201 10.03 -3.58 17.47
CA ILE A 201 10.35 -4.69 16.54
C ILE A 201 10.48 -6.02 17.29
N GLU A 202 11.16 -6.01 18.43
CA GLU A 202 11.40 -7.19 19.27
C GLU A 202 10.13 -7.68 19.98
N SER A 203 9.19 -6.79 20.30
CA SER A 203 7.97 -7.12 21.06
C SER A 203 6.73 -7.41 20.20
N THR A 204 6.65 -6.87 18.98
CA THR A 204 5.48 -7.06 18.11
C THR A 204 5.41 -8.50 17.57
N ASN A 205 4.20 -9.06 17.55
CA ASN A 205 3.90 -10.34 16.90
C ASN A 205 3.40 -10.16 15.45
N ASP A 206 3.03 -8.93 15.07
CA ASP A 206 2.60 -8.61 13.72
C ASP A 206 3.82 -8.44 12.81
N GLN A 207 4.00 -9.39 11.89
CA GLN A 207 5.15 -9.45 11.00
C GLN A 207 5.12 -8.35 9.93
N PHE A 208 3.93 -7.89 9.54
CA PHE A 208 3.81 -6.74 8.64
C PHE A 208 4.21 -5.45 9.37
N ASP A 209 3.71 -5.24 10.58
CA ASP A 209 4.07 -4.07 11.38
C ASP A 209 5.57 -4.05 11.76
N ARG A 210 6.14 -5.23 12.05
CA ARG A 210 7.59 -5.40 12.24
C ARG A 210 8.37 -4.93 11.02
N LEU A 211 8.05 -5.45 9.83
CA LEU A 211 8.74 -5.10 8.60
C LEU A 211 8.57 -3.61 8.27
N ARG A 212 7.35 -3.09 8.44
CA ARG A 212 7.04 -1.67 8.25
C ARG A 212 7.91 -0.80 9.15
N THR A 213 8.05 -1.16 10.43
CA THR A 213 8.89 -0.43 11.39
C THR A 213 10.37 -0.47 10.99
N ILE A 214 10.87 -1.62 10.54
CA ILE A 214 12.25 -1.75 10.01
C ILE A 214 12.45 -0.79 8.83
N HIS A 215 11.54 -0.78 7.85
CA HIS A 215 11.65 0.09 6.68
C HIS A 215 11.62 1.58 7.04
N MET A 216 10.80 1.97 8.02
CA MET A 216 10.78 3.35 8.49
C MET A 216 12.08 3.76 9.17
N CYS A 217 12.70 2.87 9.94
CA CYS A 217 14.01 3.12 10.53
C CYS A 217 15.10 3.26 9.46
N LEU A 218 15.04 2.44 8.41
CA LEU A 218 15.96 2.52 7.27
C LEU A 218 15.79 3.84 6.49
N GLU A 219 14.54 4.27 6.32
CA GLU A 219 14.20 5.54 5.68
C GLU A 219 14.70 6.76 6.48
N ALA A 220 14.56 6.74 7.80
CA ALA A 220 15.04 7.81 8.67
C ALA A 220 16.58 7.83 8.82
N SER A 221 17.28 6.74 8.47
CA SER A 221 18.72 6.59 8.70
C SER A 221 19.53 6.91 7.44
N THR A 222 20.45 7.88 7.54
CA THR A 222 21.47 8.07 6.48
C THR A 222 22.49 6.92 6.47
N VAL A 223 22.87 6.45 7.66
CA VAL A 223 23.71 5.27 7.87
C VAL A 223 22.99 4.39 8.90
N PRO A 224 22.38 3.27 8.49
CA PRO A 224 21.64 2.43 9.42
C PRO A 224 22.58 1.71 10.39
N PRO A 225 22.19 1.55 11.67
CA PRO A 225 22.97 0.79 12.64
C PRO A 225 22.98 -0.71 12.30
N ASP A 226 24.01 -1.43 12.73
CA ASP A 226 24.20 -2.86 12.41
C ASP A 226 23.00 -3.73 12.79
N TRP A 227 22.39 -3.49 13.96
CA TRP A 227 21.23 -4.25 14.42
C TRP A 227 20.03 -4.10 13.46
N LEU A 228 19.89 -2.94 12.80
CA LEU A 228 18.79 -2.67 11.89
C LEU A 228 19.02 -3.38 10.55
N VAL A 229 20.28 -3.38 10.08
CA VAL A 229 20.68 -4.14 8.89
C VAL A 229 20.50 -5.64 9.12
N GLU A 230 20.88 -6.14 10.30
CA GLU A 230 20.70 -7.53 10.72
C GLU A 230 19.20 -7.89 10.77
N ALA A 231 18.39 -7.11 11.50
CA ALA A 231 16.94 -7.31 11.60
C ALA A 231 16.24 -7.31 10.23
N HIS A 232 16.66 -6.43 9.31
CA HIS A 232 16.17 -6.44 7.93
C HIS A 232 16.58 -7.73 7.20
N SER A 233 17.86 -8.13 7.30
CA SER A 233 18.39 -9.29 6.59
C SER A 233 17.80 -10.63 7.06
N GLU A 234 17.46 -10.74 8.34
CA GLU A 234 16.92 -11.95 8.97
C GLU A 234 15.40 -12.08 8.85
N PHE A 235 14.72 -11.07 8.31
CA PHE A 235 13.26 -11.07 8.20
C PHE A 235 12.75 -12.25 7.35
N ASP A 236 11.87 -13.07 7.93
CA ASP A 236 11.26 -14.21 7.21
C ASP A 236 10.18 -13.73 6.24
N HIS A 237 10.48 -13.79 4.94
CA HIS A 237 9.53 -13.47 3.88
C HIS A 237 8.26 -14.34 3.94
N GLY A 238 8.38 -15.60 4.37
CA GLY A 238 7.28 -16.55 4.46
C GLY A 238 6.23 -16.15 5.51
N ALA A 239 6.58 -15.22 6.40
CA ALA A 239 5.68 -14.69 7.39
C ALA A 239 4.68 -13.66 6.82
N LEU A 240 4.92 -13.15 5.61
CA LEU A 240 4.01 -12.23 4.94
C LEU A 240 2.93 -12.99 4.17
N ASN A 241 1.70 -12.49 4.25
CA ASN A 241 0.61 -12.98 3.44
C ASN A 241 0.63 -12.32 2.06
N GLU A 242 1.39 -12.89 1.11
CA GLU A 242 1.44 -12.40 -0.29
C GLU A 242 0.05 -12.41 -1.00
N SER A 243 -1.00 -12.94 -0.36
CA SER A 243 -2.36 -12.76 -0.87
C SER A 243 -2.89 -11.33 -0.72
N MET A 244 -2.31 -10.53 0.17
CA MET A 244 -2.68 -9.15 0.42
C MET A 244 -1.76 -8.20 -0.35
N ALA A 245 -2.34 -7.20 -1.02
CA ALA A 245 -1.57 -6.27 -1.84
C ALA A 245 -0.49 -5.50 -1.06
N HIS A 246 -0.81 -5.03 0.15
CA HIS A 246 0.14 -4.29 1.01
C HIS A 246 1.31 -5.16 1.48
N HIS A 247 1.10 -6.46 1.75
CA HIS A 247 2.19 -7.39 2.04
C HIS A 247 3.10 -7.60 0.83
N ARG A 248 2.54 -7.73 -0.39
CA ARG A 248 3.35 -7.83 -1.62
C ARG A 248 4.20 -6.58 -1.84
N ARG A 249 3.66 -5.39 -1.58
CA ARG A 249 4.40 -4.13 -1.66
C ARG A 249 5.51 -4.06 -0.63
N ALA A 250 5.23 -4.41 0.63
CA ALA A 250 6.25 -4.45 1.67
C ALA A 250 7.40 -5.42 1.30
N LEU A 251 7.08 -6.58 0.74
CA LEU A 251 8.11 -7.50 0.25
C LEU A 251 8.90 -6.92 -0.93
N ALA A 252 8.26 -6.19 -1.84
CA ALA A 252 8.96 -5.47 -2.91
C ALA A 252 9.92 -4.40 -2.35
N HIS A 253 9.51 -3.68 -1.31
CA HIS A 253 10.35 -2.71 -0.60
C HIS A 253 11.50 -3.36 0.16
N TRP A 254 11.32 -4.56 0.71
CA TRP A 254 12.41 -5.32 1.33
C TRP A 254 13.55 -5.57 0.33
N TRP A 255 13.21 -5.99 -0.90
CA TRP A 255 14.21 -6.19 -1.96
C TRP A 255 14.89 -4.88 -2.39
N TYR A 256 14.15 -3.77 -2.39
CA TYR A 256 14.73 -2.46 -2.62
C TYR A 256 15.76 -2.11 -1.53
N TRP A 257 15.36 -2.22 -0.26
CA TRP A 257 16.19 -1.91 0.89
C TRP A 257 17.41 -2.81 0.98
N ARG A 258 17.29 -4.11 0.68
CA ARG A 258 18.43 -5.03 0.57
C ARG A 258 19.50 -4.49 -0.38
N GLY A 259 19.12 -4.02 -1.56
CA GLY A 259 20.08 -3.45 -2.51
C GLY A 259 20.61 -2.06 -2.13
N THR A 260 19.88 -1.34 -1.28
CA THR A 260 20.30 -0.07 -0.72
C THR A 260 21.38 -0.26 0.35
N VAL A 261 21.16 -1.18 1.29
CA VAL A 261 22.08 -1.46 2.41
C VAL A 261 23.24 -2.37 2.02
N ASN A 262 23.04 -3.32 1.09
CA ASN A 262 24.07 -4.22 0.60
C ASN A 262 24.44 -3.90 -0.86
N ARG A 263 25.60 -3.25 -1.04
CA ARG A 263 26.08 -2.83 -2.38
C ARG A 263 26.42 -4.00 -3.30
N ASP A 264 26.92 -5.10 -2.76
CA ASP A 264 27.36 -6.25 -3.55
C ASP A 264 26.16 -6.95 -4.22
N GLU A 265 25.00 -6.91 -3.57
CA GLU A 265 23.76 -7.53 -4.06
C GLU A 265 22.80 -6.49 -4.67
N ARG A 266 23.22 -5.25 -4.87
CA ARG A 266 22.36 -4.14 -5.31
C ARG A 266 21.62 -4.45 -6.59
N LEU A 267 22.35 -4.85 -7.63
CA LEU A 267 21.78 -5.05 -8.97
C LEU A 267 20.77 -6.20 -8.99
N SER A 268 21.07 -7.32 -8.32
CA SER A 268 20.14 -8.45 -8.22
C SER A 268 18.90 -8.10 -7.40
N SER A 269 19.10 -7.42 -6.26
CA SER A 269 18.02 -7.07 -5.35
C SER A 269 17.06 -6.05 -5.98
N TRP A 270 17.60 -5.03 -6.65
CA TRP A 270 16.77 -4.04 -7.34
C TRP A 270 16.04 -4.61 -8.56
N LYS A 271 16.61 -5.58 -9.28
CA LYS A 271 15.89 -6.30 -10.34
C LYS A 271 14.67 -7.05 -9.78
N GLU A 272 14.84 -7.74 -8.66
CA GLU A 272 13.74 -8.44 -8.00
C GLU A 272 12.67 -7.46 -7.47
N ALA A 273 13.11 -6.35 -6.85
CA ALA A 273 12.22 -5.29 -6.41
C ALA A 273 11.37 -4.74 -7.56
N ILE A 274 11.96 -4.46 -8.73
CA ILE A 274 11.25 -3.96 -9.92
C ILE A 274 10.18 -4.96 -10.37
N VAL A 275 10.50 -6.26 -10.43
CA VAL A 275 9.55 -7.31 -10.83
C VAL A 275 8.38 -7.35 -9.85
N ARG A 276 8.67 -7.33 -8.54
CA ARG A 276 7.65 -7.39 -7.49
C ARG A 276 6.77 -6.14 -7.46
N MET A 277 7.36 -4.95 -7.59
CA MET A 277 6.63 -3.68 -7.67
C MET A 277 5.63 -3.68 -8.83
N ARG A 278 6.02 -4.18 -10.02
CA ARG A 278 5.10 -4.33 -11.15
C ARG A 278 3.95 -5.27 -10.82
N SER A 279 4.25 -6.42 -10.22
CA SER A 279 3.22 -7.42 -9.83
C SER A 279 2.28 -6.94 -8.72
N SER A 280 2.70 -5.97 -7.88
CA SER A 280 1.89 -5.37 -6.83
C SER A 280 1.13 -4.12 -7.26
N GLY A 281 1.27 -3.71 -8.54
CA GLY A 281 0.65 -2.50 -9.08
C GLY A 281 1.33 -1.20 -8.70
N SER A 282 2.59 -1.25 -8.26
CA SER A 282 3.43 -0.08 -7.92
C SER A 282 4.35 0.28 -9.10
N ILE A 283 3.78 0.89 -10.13
CA ILE A 283 4.46 1.11 -11.42
C ILE A 283 5.38 2.30 -11.39
N ASN A 284 4.97 3.39 -10.75
CA ASN A 284 5.82 4.57 -10.64
C ASN A 284 7.08 4.23 -9.86
N ALA A 285 6.95 3.48 -8.76
CA ALA A 285 8.08 2.93 -8.03
C ALA A 285 8.97 2.04 -8.93
N ALA A 286 8.37 1.11 -9.69
CA ALA A 286 9.13 0.23 -10.58
C ALA A 286 9.86 1.00 -11.71
N ARG A 287 9.21 2.01 -12.31
CA ARG A 287 9.79 2.86 -13.38
C ARG A 287 10.94 3.69 -12.84
N GLU A 288 10.75 4.29 -11.68
CA GLU A 288 11.78 5.06 -11.01
C GLU A 288 12.99 4.19 -10.65
N LEU A 289 12.76 3.00 -10.10
CA LEU A 289 13.85 2.09 -9.72
C LEU A 289 14.57 1.56 -10.96
N THR A 290 13.85 1.31 -12.05
CA THR A 290 14.44 0.95 -13.35
C THR A 290 15.37 2.06 -13.87
N ALA A 291 14.93 3.32 -13.78
CA ALA A 291 15.74 4.46 -14.20
C ALA A 291 16.99 4.64 -13.33
N ARG A 292 16.91 4.35 -12.02
CA ARG A 292 18.07 4.36 -11.11
C ARG A 292 19.03 3.22 -11.40
N LEU A 293 18.53 2.00 -11.56
CA LEU A 293 19.33 0.83 -11.91
C LEU A 293 20.13 1.07 -13.21
N GLY A 294 19.53 1.73 -14.20
CA GLY A 294 20.22 2.10 -15.45
C GLY A 294 21.36 3.10 -15.30
N ARG A 295 21.47 3.82 -14.18
CA ARG A 295 22.60 4.73 -13.87
C ARG A 295 23.73 4.04 -13.10
N GLU A 296 23.45 2.87 -12.52
CA GLU A 296 24.44 2.05 -11.80
C GLU A 296 25.17 1.05 -12.71
N LEU A 297 24.68 0.88 -13.95
CA LEU A 297 25.27 0.04 -15.01
C LEU A 297 26.23 0.86 -15.88
#